data_AF-A0A955SI60-F1
#
_entry.id   AF-A0A955SI60-F1
#
_cell.length_a   1.000
_cell.length_b   1.000
_cell.length_c   1.000
_cell.angle_alpha   90.00
_cell.angle_beta   90.00
_cell.angle_gamma   90.00
#
_symmetry.space_group_name_H-M   'P 1'
#
loop_
_entity.id
_entity.type
_entity.pdbx_description
1 polymer ?
#
loop_
_entity_poly.entity_id
_entity_poly.type
_entity_poly.pdbx_seq_one_letter_code
_entity_poly.pdbx_strand_id
1 'polypeptide(L)'
;MHLSIAVVLNVIGTVLMFLANSWIAFMMSPAGVDEQGRYLGNIWHAIHSALWNPLNVHRILGNMAFGGSVVAAYAAYRFLSAKTDEERAHYDWMGYVAMFIAVIFLIPLPFAGYWLMREVYAYRQQMGITLMGGLLAWLFIIQATMIGALFLSTSYYLWQCFGRMPGAERFQRYIKYLVFIAVVGLLVFITPHTIVMTPAELKAMGGQQHPVLGNYGVMSAKNGGINMLIIVTIVSFIWYQRGNLIPAVKWKLFGNIFMTCFFVVGSLNIIWLAIYGYFIPANVRIGLSVPQVATTMSCLLLMMPLNLAMLKGAKVAGPIQWGKMPARSQYALIALATEFTWMMALMGYIRSSVR
;
A
#
# COMPACT_ATOMS: atom_id res chain seq x y z
N MET A 1 26.39 9.55 -19.30
CA MET A 1 26.50 8.15 -19.76
C MET A 1 25.83 7.16 -18.79
N HIS A 2 26.29 6.99 -17.55
CA HIS A 2 25.71 6.00 -16.61
C HIS A 2 24.22 6.20 -16.31
N LEU A 3 23.75 7.44 -16.13
CA LEU A 3 22.33 7.73 -15.92
C LEU A 3 21.48 7.31 -17.13
N SER A 4 21.97 7.55 -18.35
CA SER A 4 21.28 7.18 -19.59
C SER A 4 21.15 5.65 -19.71
N ILE A 5 22.18 4.90 -19.34
CA ILE A 5 22.15 3.43 -19.31
C ILE A 5 21.10 2.94 -18.29
N ALA A 6 21.03 3.57 -17.11
CA ALA A 6 20.02 3.24 -16.12
C ALA A 6 18.58 3.48 -16.64
N VAL A 7 18.35 4.58 -17.38
CA VAL A 7 17.05 4.84 -18.01
C VAL A 7 16.72 3.75 -19.03
N VAL A 8 17.66 3.41 -19.91
CA VAL A 8 17.45 2.36 -20.93
C VAL A 8 17.16 1.01 -20.29
N LEU A 9 17.89 0.64 -19.21
CA LEU A 9 17.66 -0.61 -18.50
C LEU A 9 16.26 -0.68 -17.86
N ASN A 10 15.77 0.42 -17.31
CA ASN A 10 14.40 0.50 -16.78
C ASN A 10 13.34 0.40 -17.88
N VAL A 11 13.57 1.02 -19.04
CA VAL A 11 12.68 0.90 -20.21
C VAL A 11 12.61 -0.55 -20.68
N ILE A 12 13.76 -1.20 -20.88
CA ILE A 12 13.84 -2.61 -21.30
C ILE A 12 13.15 -3.51 -20.27
N GLY A 13 13.45 -3.34 -18.98
CA GLY A 13 12.82 -4.12 -17.91
C GLY A 13 11.30 -3.96 -17.87
N THR A 14 10.81 -2.74 -18.10
CA THR A 14 9.37 -2.46 -18.17
C THR A 14 8.73 -3.13 -19.38
N VAL A 15 9.35 -3.05 -20.57
CA VAL A 15 8.86 -3.72 -21.78
C VAL A 15 8.81 -5.24 -21.58
N LEU A 16 9.85 -5.85 -21.03
CA LEU A 16 9.89 -7.28 -20.73
C LEU A 16 8.78 -7.69 -19.75
N MET A 17 8.52 -6.86 -18.73
CA MET A 17 7.42 -7.09 -17.80
C MET A 17 6.06 -7.03 -18.50
N PHE A 18 5.83 -6.03 -19.36
CA PHE A 18 4.57 -5.87 -20.11
C PHE A 18 4.33 -7.06 -21.04
N LEU A 19 5.37 -7.51 -21.73
CA LEU A 19 5.34 -8.71 -22.54
C LEU A 19 4.97 -9.91 -21.67
N ALA A 20 5.71 -10.22 -20.61
CA ALA A 20 5.39 -11.34 -19.73
C ALA A 20 3.96 -11.28 -19.14
N ASN A 21 3.47 -10.07 -18.85
CA ASN A 21 2.09 -9.84 -18.40
C ASN A 21 1.04 -10.15 -19.46
N SER A 22 1.35 -10.04 -20.75
CA SER A 22 0.45 -10.44 -21.84
C SER A 22 0.09 -11.92 -21.74
N TRP A 23 1.09 -12.81 -21.54
CA TRP A 23 0.83 -14.24 -21.35
C TRP A 23 0.02 -14.51 -20.08
N ILE A 24 0.40 -13.90 -18.95
CA ILE A 24 -0.29 -14.13 -17.67
C ILE A 24 -1.75 -13.65 -17.75
N ALA A 25 -1.98 -12.45 -18.30
CA ALA A 25 -3.32 -11.88 -18.44
C ALA A 25 -4.17 -12.70 -19.44
N PHE A 26 -3.60 -13.13 -20.56
CA PHE A 26 -4.29 -14.01 -21.51
C PHE A 26 -4.72 -15.34 -20.88
N MET A 27 -3.87 -15.97 -20.05
CA MET A 27 -4.24 -17.21 -19.35
C MET A 27 -5.39 -17.03 -18.35
N MET A 28 -5.62 -15.82 -17.84
CA MET A 28 -6.69 -15.53 -16.86
C MET A 28 -7.96 -14.96 -17.52
N SER A 29 -7.79 -14.20 -18.59
CA SER A 29 -8.85 -13.56 -19.36
C SER A 29 -8.56 -13.68 -20.85
N PRO A 30 -8.71 -14.87 -21.46
CA PRO A 30 -8.43 -15.05 -22.87
C PRO A 30 -9.31 -14.13 -23.72
N ALA A 31 -8.71 -13.56 -24.76
CA ALA A 31 -9.32 -12.64 -25.71
C ALA A 31 -8.70 -12.83 -27.10
N GLY A 32 -9.42 -12.52 -28.19
CA GLY A 32 -8.91 -12.76 -29.55
C GLY A 32 -8.84 -14.25 -29.96
N VAL A 33 -9.56 -15.12 -29.25
CA VAL A 33 -9.76 -16.53 -29.58
C VAL A 33 -11.26 -16.87 -29.60
N ASP A 34 -11.67 -17.90 -30.34
CA ASP A 34 -13.04 -18.44 -30.31
C ASP A 34 -13.28 -19.39 -29.12
N GLU A 35 -14.48 -19.95 -29.02
CA GLU A 35 -14.88 -20.91 -27.97
C GLU A 35 -14.04 -22.20 -27.98
N GLN A 36 -13.43 -22.54 -29.12
CA GLN A 36 -12.55 -23.70 -29.26
C GLN A 36 -11.07 -23.33 -29.03
N GLY A 37 -10.79 -22.08 -28.66
CA GLY A 37 -9.44 -21.56 -28.43
C GLY A 37 -8.67 -21.24 -29.71
N ARG A 38 -9.32 -21.21 -30.87
CA ARG A 38 -8.65 -20.89 -32.14
C ARG A 38 -8.43 -19.38 -32.24
N TYR A 39 -7.23 -19.02 -32.66
CA TYR A 39 -6.82 -17.63 -32.80
C TYR A 39 -7.57 -16.92 -33.93
N LEU A 40 -8.14 -15.75 -33.62
CA LEU A 40 -9.00 -14.96 -34.52
C LEU A 40 -8.22 -14.00 -35.44
N GLY A 41 -6.89 -14.10 -35.51
CA GLY A 41 -6.07 -13.33 -36.45
C GLY A 41 -5.58 -11.96 -35.96
N ASN A 42 -6.02 -11.49 -34.78
CA ASN A 42 -5.58 -10.20 -34.22
C ASN A 42 -4.77 -10.37 -32.92
N ILE A 43 -3.45 -10.18 -33.01
CA ILE A 43 -2.52 -10.43 -31.90
C ILE A 43 -2.67 -9.37 -30.80
N TRP A 44 -3.10 -8.16 -31.18
CA TRP A 44 -3.37 -7.10 -30.23
C TRP A 44 -4.51 -7.48 -29.28
N HIS A 45 -5.55 -8.15 -29.77
CA HIS A 45 -6.64 -8.62 -28.91
C HIS A 45 -6.21 -9.78 -28.00
N ALA A 46 -5.26 -10.61 -28.42
CA ALA A 46 -4.69 -11.66 -27.57
C ALA A 46 -3.77 -11.09 -26.47
N ILE A 47 -3.04 -10.02 -26.77
CA ILE A 47 -2.15 -9.34 -25.82
C ILE A 47 -2.95 -8.45 -24.85
N HIS A 48 -3.81 -7.60 -25.39
CA HIS A 48 -4.55 -6.57 -24.66
C HIS A 48 -5.88 -7.10 -24.11
N SER A 49 -5.79 -8.16 -23.31
CA SER A 49 -6.94 -8.72 -22.61
C SER A 49 -7.48 -7.79 -21.51
N ALA A 50 -8.67 -8.09 -20.99
CA ALA A 50 -9.33 -7.31 -19.95
C ALA A 50 -8.44 -7.02 -18.73
N LEU A 51 -7.56 -7.96 -18.37
CA LEU A 51 -6.70 -7.85 -17.19
C LEU A 51 -5.31 -7.26 -17.48
N TRP A 52 -4.94 -7.01 -18.74
CA TRP A 52 -3.56 -6.63 -19.10
C TRP A 52 -3.14 -5.28 -18.49
N ASN A 53 -3.90 -4.19 -18.70
CA ASN A 53 -3.56 -2.88 -18.13
C ASN A 53 -3.60 -2.88 -16.59
N PRO A 54 -4.67 -3.37 -15.92
CA PRO A 54 -4.70 -3.41 -14.46
C PRO A 54 -3.55 -4.22 -13.87
N LEU A 55 -3.19 -5.35 -14.49
CA LEU A 55 -2.07 -6.18 -14.06
C LEU A 55 -0.72 -5.47 -14.23
N ASN A 56 -0.51 -4.81 -15.37
CA ASN A 56 0.69 -4.03 -15.63
C ASN A 56 0.89 -2.92 -14.59
N VAL A 57 -0.16 -2.13 -14.32
CA VAL A 57 -0.11 -1.05 -13.34
C VAL A 57 0.18 -1.59 -11.94
N HIS A 58 -0.54 -2.64 -11.50
CA HIS A 58 -0.32 -3.25 -10.20
C HIS A 58 1.12 -3.79 -10.06
N ARG A 59 1.65 -4.45 -11.10
CA ARG A 59 2.99 -5.04 -11.06
C ARG A 59 4.12 -4.00 -11.14
N ILE A 60 3.97 -2.90 -11.87
CA ILE A 60 4.95 -1.81 -11.83
C ILE A 60 5.07 -1.28 -10.40
N LEU A 61 3.93 -0.91 -9.80
CA LEU A 61 3.92 -0.37 -8.44
C LEU A 61 4.51 -1.39 -7.44
N GLY A 62 4.11 -2.66 -7.56
CA GLY A 62 4.60 -3.73 -6.69
C GLY A 62 6.10 -3.98 -6.84
N ASN A 63 6.62 -4.03 -8.06
CA ASN A 63 8.04 -4.27 -8.34
C ASN A 63 8.91 -3.11 -7.83
N MET A 64 8.47 -1.86 -8.02
CA MET A 64 9.20 -0.69 -7.55
C MET A 64 9.19 -0.59 -6.02
N ALA A 65 8.04 -0.87 -5.39
CA ALA A 65 7.93 -0.93 -3.93
C ALA A 65 8.84 -2.03 -3.35
N PHE A 66 8.83 -3.22 -3.96
CA PHE A 66 9.68 -4.34 -3.58
C PHE A 66 11.17 -4.02 -3.76
N GLY A 67 11.58 -3.50 -4.92
CA GLY A 67 12.97 -3.14 -5.18
C GLY A 67 13.52 -2.14 -4.17
N GLY A 68 12.73 -1.10 -3.84
CA GLY A 68 13.07 -0.15 -2.78
C GLY A 68 13.24 -0.83 -1.42
N SER A 69 12.33 -1.75 -1.07
CA SER A 69 12.41 -2.49 0.20
C SER A 69 13.66 -3.39 0.29
N VAL A 70 14.04 -4.08 -0.79
CA VAL A 70 15.25 -4.93 -0.83
C VAL A 70 16.52 -4.11 -0.62
N VAL A 71 16.62 -2.96 -1.29
CA VAL A 71 17.75 -2.04 -1.11
C VAL A 71 17.77 -1.48 0.32
N ALA A 72 16.60 -1.18 0.89
CA ALA A 72 16.48 -0.72 2.27
C ALA A 72 16.91 -1.80 3.28
N ALA A 73 16.55 -3.07 3.05
CA ALA A 73 16.99 -4.19 3.89
C ALA A 73 18.50 -4.44 3.80
N TYR A 74 19.08 -4.32 2.60
CA TYR A 74 20.54 -4.35 2.44
C TYR A 74 21.21 -3.23 3.24
N ALA A 75 20.71 -1.99 3.11
CA ALA A 75 21.22 -0.85 3.85
C ALA A 75 21.09 -1.06 5.37
N ALA A 76 19.97 -1.62 5.83
CA ALA A 76 19.74 -1.95 7.23
C ALA A 76 20.74 -2.98 7.76
N TYR A 77 20.98 -4.06 7.02
CA TYR A 77 22.01 -5.05 7.37
C TYR A 77 23.40 -4.40 7.47
N ARG A 78 23.77 -3.59 6.46
CA ARG A 78 25.05 -2.91 6.44
C ARG A 78 25.21 -1.92 7.58
N PHE A 79 24.17 -1.14 7.89
CA PHE A 79 24.12 -0.24 9.04
C PHE A 79 24.39 -0.98 10.36
N LEU A 80 23.76 -2.13 10.58
CA LEU A 80 23.93 -2.93 11.80
C LEU A 80 25.33 -3.54 11.90
N SER A 81 25.94 -3.88 10.77
CA SER A 81 27.30 -4.44 10.69
C SER A 81 28.42 -3.38 10.67
N ALA A 82 28.07 -2.11 10.47
CA ALA A 82 29.03 -1.02 10.25
C ALA A 82 29.98 -0.84 11.43
N LYS A 83 31.28 -0.73 11.13
CA LYS A 83 32.34 -0.59 12.14
C LYS A 83 32.71 0.86 12.41
N THR A 84 32.43 1.75 11.47
CA THR A 84 32.69 3.19 11.59
C THR A 84 31.38 3.99 11.60
N ASP A 85 31.43 5.18 12.19
CA ASP A 85 30.29 6.10 12.19
C ASP A 85 29.97 6.63 10.79
N GLU A 86 30.98 6.76 9.93
CA GLU A 86 30.81 7.17 8.53
C GLU A 86 30.06 6.13 7.70
N GLU A 87 30.44 4.85 7.80
CA GLU A 87 29.69 3.76 7.15
C GLU A 87 28.24 3.72 7.64
N ARG A 88 28.05 3.85 8.96
CA ARG A 88 26.72 3.84 9.56
C ARG A 88 25.85 5.00 9.06
N ALA A 89 26.44 6.19 8.91
CA ALA A 89 25.77 7.36 8.35
C ALA A 89 25.40 7.16 6.87
N HIS A 90 26.30 6.58 6.07
CA HIS A 90 26.05 6.28 4.66
C HIS A 90 24.87 5.30 4.49
N TYR A 91 24.86 4.21 5.25
CA TYR A 91 23.80 3.20 5.15
C TYR A 91 22.47 3.66 5.76
N ASP A 92 22.48 4.56 6.73
CA ASP A 92 21.25 5.24 7.19
C ASP A 92 20.63 6.08 6.06
N TRP A 93 21.46 6.86 5.36
CA TRP A 93 21.04 7.63 4.19
C TRP A 93 20.50 6.74 3.07
N MET A 94 21.23 5.68 2.73
CA MET A 94 20.82 4.71 1.71
C MET A 94 19.47 4.06 2.09
N GLY A 95 19.33 3.63 3.35
CA GLY A 95 18.10 3.01 3.85
C GLY A 95 16.90 3.96 3.76
N TYR A 96 17.09 5.23 4.10
CA TYR A 96 16.04 6.25 3.96
C TYR A 96 15.63 6.48 2.50
N VAL A 97 16.59 6.65 1.58
CA VAL A 97 16.29 6.88 0.16
C VAL A 97 15.54 5.70 -0.43
N ALA A 98 15.99 4.47 -0.14
CA ALA A 98 15.36 3.25 -0.60
C ALA A 98 13.95 3.06 -0.03
N MET A 99 13.77 3.33 1.27
CA MET A 99 12.46 3.32 1.93
C MET A 99 11.51 4.36 1.29
N PHE A 100 11.99 5.58 1.03
CA PHE A 100 11.18 6.62 0.39
C PHE A 100 10.65 6.18 -0.99
N ILE A 101 11.50 5.56 -1.81
CA ILE A 101 11.09 4.96 -3.08
C ILE A 101 10.03 3.90 -2.82
N ALA A 102 10.27 2.98 -1.89
CA ALA A 102 9.33 1.91 -1.58
C ALA A 102 7.93 2.45 -1.22
N VAL A 103 7.87 3.49 -0.40
CA VAL A 103 6.62 4.11 0.07
C VAL A 103 5.85 4.82 -1.02
N ILE A 104 6.53 5.58 -1.90
CA ILE A 104 5.85 6.27 -3.01
C ILE A 104 5.10 5.27 -3.89
N PHE A 105 5.65 4.08 -4.11
CA PHE A 105 5.01 3.04 -4.91
C PHE A 105 4.04 2.16 -4.10
N LEU A 106 4.26 2.00 -2.78
CA LEU A 106 3.36 1.29 -1.88
C LEU A 106 2.03 2.02 -1.69
N ILE A 107 2.02 3.35 -1.53
CA ILE A 107 0.78 4.12 -1.30
C ILE A 107 -0.28 3.90 -2.41
N PRO A 108 0.04 3.98 -3.72
CA PRO A 108 -0.93 3.74 -4.78
C PRO A 108 -1.22 2.25 -5.05
N LEU A 109 -0.37 1.33 -4.56
CA LEU A 109 -0.44 -0.11 -4.87
C LEU A 109 -1.78 -0.77 -4.47
N PRO A 110 -2.35 -0.54 -3.25
CA PRO A 110 -3.67 -1.07 -2.89
C PRO A 110 -4.77 -0.68 -3.87
N PHE A 111 -4.74 0.53 -4.43
CA PHE A 111 -5.76 0.98 -5.38
C PHE A 111 -5.61 0.31 -6.74
N ALA A 112 -4.38 0.13 -7.21
CA ALA A 112 -4.14 -0.66 -8.42
C ALA A 112 -4.57 -2.12 -8.23
N GLY A 113 -4.37 -2.68 -7.03
CA GLY A 113 -4.87 -4.01 -6.68
C GLY A 113 -6.39 -4.09 -6.66
N TYR A 114 -7.07 -3.07 -6.10
CA TYR A 114 -8.52 -2.97 -6.11
C TYR A 114 -9.07 -2.89 -7.54
N TRP A 115 -8.45 -2.07 -8.40
CA TRP A 115 -8.81 -1.99 -9.81
C TRP A 115 -8.66 -3.34 -10.49
N LEU A 116 -7.51 -4.01 -10.32
CA LEU A 116 -7.29 -5.35 -10.88
C LEU A 116 -8.36 -6.34 -10.44
N MET A 117 -8.70 -6.38 -9.14
CA MET A 117 -9.74 -7.30 -8.65
C MET A 117 -11.13 -6.95 -9.18
N ARG A 118 -11.47 -5.67 -9.30
CA ARG A 118 -12.73 -5.25 -9.92
C ARG A 118 -12.86 -5.76 -11.35
N GLU A 119 -11.79 -5.69 -12.15
CA GLU A 119 -11.81 -6.20 -13.52
C GLU A 119 -11.91 -7.73 -13.58
N VAL A 120 -11.28 -8.46 -12.63
CA VAL A 120 -11.46 -9.92 -12.51
C VAL A 120 -12.93 -10.28 -12.26
N TYR A 121 -13.59 -9.57 -11.33
CA TYR A 121 -15.01 -9.77 -11.04
C TYR A 121 -15.90 -9.44 -12.25
N ALA A 122 -15.61 -8.35 -12.96
CA ALA A 122 -16.36 -7.92 -14.13
C ALA A 122 -16.22 -8.90 -15.30
N TYR A 123 -15.03 -9.48 -15.50
CA TYR A 123 -14.80 -10.46 -16.54
C TYR A 123 -15.46 -11.81 -16.24
N ARG A 124 -15.29 -12.35 -15.02
CA ARG A 124 -15.96 -13.60 -14.61
C ARG A 124 -16.21 -13.61 -13.10
N GLN A 125 -17.47 -13.46 -12.71
CA GLN A 125 -17.89 -13.44 -11.31
C GLN A 125 -17.42 -14.68 -10.51
N GLN A 126 -17.41 -15.86 -11.14
CA GLN A 126 -16.94 -17.10 -10.49
C GLN A 126 -15.47 -17.02 -10.05
N MET A 127 -14.59 -16.38 -10.83
CA MET A 127 -13.20 -16.19 -10.43
C MET A 127 -13.09 -15.33 -9.17
N GLY A 128 -13.86 -14.24 -9.14
CA GLY A 128 -13.92 -13.37 -7.97
C GLY A 128 -14.44 -14.09 -6.73
N ILE A 129 -15.50 -14.90 -6.86
CA ILE A 129 -16.04 -15.72 -5.77
C ILE A 129 -14.98 -16.69 -5.25
N THR A 130 -14.30 -17.44 -6.12
CA THR A 130 -13.23 -18.37 -5.72
C THR A 130 -12.10 -17.68 -4.95
N LEU A 131 -11.69 -16.49 -5.42
CA LEU A 131 -10.60 -15.71 -4.83
C LEU A 131 -10.95 -15.14 -3.46
N MET A 132 -12.03 -14.36 -3.35
CA MET A 132 -12.28 -13.54 -2.16
C MET A 132 -13.49 -13.99 -1.32
N GLY A 133 -14.33 -14.88 -1.85
CA GLY A 133 -15.52 -15.39 -1.14
C GLY A 133 -15.46 -16.88 -0.79
N GLY A 134 -14.59 -17.65 -1.45
CA GLY A 134 -14.53 -19.11 -1.38
C GLY A 134 -13.28 -19.65 -0.71
N LEU A 135 -12.75 -20.76 -1.23
CA LEU A 135 -11.65 -21.52 -0.62
C LEU A 135 -10.36 -20.72 -0.42
N LEU A 136 -10.11 -19.69 -1.24
CA LEU A 136 -8.89 -18.87 -1.14
C LEU A 136 -9.09 -17.59 -0.29
N ALA A 137 -10.30 -17.33 0.22
CA ALA A 137 -10.61 -16.09 0.93
C ALA A 137 -9.73 -15.87 2.18
N TRP A 138 -9.34 -16.95 2.87
CA TRP A 138 -8.43 -16.88 4.02
C TRP A 138 -7.02 -16.43 3.64
N LEU A 139 -6.54 -16.78 2.44
CA LEU A 139 -5.27 -16.29 1.91
C LEU A 139 -5.32 -14.78 1.69
N PHE A 140 -6.47 -14.24 1.29
CA PHE A 140 -6.68 -12.79 1.20
C PHE A 140 -6.71 -12.10 2.56
N ILE A 141 -7.08 -12.78 3.64
CA ILE A 141 -6.94 -12.24 5.01
C ILE A 141 -5.48 -12.22 5.45
N ILE A 142 -4.71 -13.25 5.11
CA ILE A 142 -3.24 -13.24 5.31
C ILE A 142 -2.62 -12.09 4.52
N GLN A 143 -3.02 -11.94 3.26
CA GLN A 143 -2.60 -10.83 2.41
C GLN A 143 -2.93 -9.47 3.05
N ALA A 144 -4.16 -9.29 3.55
CA ALA A 144 -4.57 -8.06 4.23
C ALA A 144 -3.73 -7.77 5.48
N THR A 145 -3.46 -8.79 6.29
CA THR A 145 -2.58 -8.68 7.46
C THR A 145 -1.19 -8.20 7.07
N MET A 146 -0.62 -8.77 5.99
CA MET A 146 0.70 -8.39 5.50
C MET A 146 0.71 -6.98 4.89
N ILE A 147 -0.34 -6.56 4.16
CA ILE A 147 -0.46 -5.18 3.69
C ILE A 147 -0.50 -4.21 4.88
N GLY A 148 -1.25 -4.57 5.93
CA GLY A 148 -1.28 -3.82 7.17
C GLY A 148 0.08 -3.69 7.84
N ALA A 149 0.83 -4.79 7.88
CA ALA A 149 2.21 -4.82 8.38
C ALA A 149 3.13 -3.89 7.57
N LEU A 150 3.01 -3.86 6.23
CA LEU A 150 3.82 -2.98 5.37
C LEU A 150 3.65 -1.51 5.73
N PHE A 151 2.41 -1.06 5.92
CA PHE A 151 2.11 0.32 6.32
C PHE A 151 2.54 0.63 7.77
N LEU A 152 2.40 -0.32 8.69
CA LEU A 152 2.86 -0.16 10.06
C LEU A 152 4.39 -0.12 10.16
N SER A 153 5.10 -1.06 9.54
CA SER A 153 6.57 -1.12 9.48
C SER A 153 7.14 0.15 8.85
N THR A 154 6.52 0.63 7.76
CA THR A 154 6.85 1.91 7.13
C THR A 154 6.67 3.09 8.10
N SER A 155 5.48 3.21 8.69
CA SER A 155 5.15 4.33 9.59
C SER A 155 6.05 4.32 10.82
N TYR A 156 6.31 3.12 11.37
CA TYR A 156 7.21 2.93 12.49
C TYR A 156 8.64 3.37 12.17
N TYR A 157 9.18 2.99 11.01
CA TYR A 157 10.49 3.45 10.57
C TYR A 157 10.56 4.99 10.48
N LEU A 158 9.53 5.63 9.89
CA LEU A 158 9.43 7.09 9.81
C LEU A 158 9.43 7.74 11.19
N TRP A 159 8.69 7.17 12.15
CA TRP A 159 8.66 7.67 13.52
C TRP A 159 10.00 7.52 14.24
N GLN A 160 10.73 6.42 14.00
CA GLN A 160 12.09 6.26 14.54
C GLN A 160 13.05 7.33 14.00
N CYS A 161 12.87 7.76 12.75
CA CYS A 161 13.71 8.80 12.17
C CYS A 161 13.59 10.16 12.88
N PHE A 162 12.53 10.40 13.66
CA PHE A 162 12.45 11.63 14.45
C PHE A 162 13.55 11.70 15.51
N GLY A 163 14.11 10.56 15.96
CA GLY A 163 15.20 10.54 16.93
C GLY A 163 16.51 11.15 16.42
N ARG A 164 16.70 11.22 15.09
CA ARG A 164 17.90 11.80 14.45
C ARG A 164 17.67 13.20 13.85
N MET A 165 16.50 13.80 14.09
CA MET A 165 16.10 15.08 13.50
C MET A 165 15.84 16.12 14.59
N PRO A 166 16.75 17.09 14.79
CA PRO A 166 16.52 18.20 15.71
C PRO A 166 15.24 18.96 15.34
N GLY A 167 14.33 19.16 16.30
CA GLY A 167 13.04 19.83 16.07
C GLY A 167 11.86 18.89 15.80
N ALA A 168 12.09 17.59 15.63
CA ALA A 168 11.03 16.60 15.42
C ALA A 168 10.31 16.19 16.72
N GLU A 169 10.82 16.58 17.89
CA GLU A 169 10.23 16.29 19.21
C GLU A 169 8.79 16.79 19.31
N ARG A 170 8.48 17.89 18.60
CA ARG A 170 7.13 18.46 18.51
C ARG A 170 6.09 17.49 17.94
N PHE A 171 6.51 16.53 17.11
CA PHE A 171 5.68 15.50 16.50
C PHE A 171 5.65 14.21 17.33
N GLN A 172 6.74 13.89 18.05
CA GLN A 172 6.87 12.62 18.79
C GLN A 172 5.71 12.37 19.77
N ARG A 173 5.28 13.41 20.51
CA ARG A 173 4.16 13.32 21.46
C ARG A 173 2.83 12.87 20.85
N TYR A 174 2.65 13.04 19.54
CA TYR A 174 1.41 12.70 18.83
C TYR A 174 1.44 11.32 18.16
N ILE A 175 2.60 10.65 18.11
CA ILE A 175 2.73 9.32 17.48
C ILE A 175 1.72 8.32 18.09
N LYS A 176 1.48 8.37 19.40
CA LYS A 176 0.52 7.48 20.08
C LYS A 176 -0.89 7.52 19.47
N TYR A 177 -1.33 8.68 18.95
CA TYR A 177 -2.63 8.81 18.30
C TYR A 177 -2.60 8.21 16.89
N LEU A 178 -1.51 8.39 16.15
CA LEU A 178 -1.32 7.75 14.84
C LEU A 178 -1.26 6.22 14.97
N VAL A 179 -0.57 5.71 15.99
CA VAL A 179 -0.55 4.27 16.32
C VAL A 179 -1.96 3.77 16.61
N PHE A 180 -2.73 4.47 17.46
CA PHE A 180 -4.09 4.08 17.77
C PHE A 180 -4.97 4.00 16.51
N ILE A 181 -4.94 5.03 15.65
CA ILE A 181 -5.70 5.04 14.40
C ILE A 181 -5.26 3.89 13.47
N ALA A 182 -3.95 3.66 13.35
CA ALA A 182 -3.43 2.59 12.50
C ALA A 182 -3.80 1.19 13.01
N VAL A 183 -3.77 0.96 14.33
CA VAL A 183 -4.17 -0.30 14.95
C VAL A 183 -5.67 -0.54 14.76
N VAL A 184 -6.52 0.46 15.03
CA VAL A 184 -7.97 0.33 14.80
C VAL A 184 -8.26 0.08 13.32
N GLY A 185 -7.62 0.83 12.42
CA GLY A 185 -7.74 0.62 10.97
C GLY A 185 -7.30 -0.77 10.53
N LEU A 186 -6.22 -1.30 11.12
CA LEU A 186 -5.75 -2.66 10.87
C LEU A 186 -6.75 -3.71 11.32
N LEU A 187 -7.28 -3.59 12.55
CA LEU A 187 -8.26 -4.52 13.10
C LEU A 187 -9.52 -4.61 12.21
N VAL A 188 -10.00 -3.46 11.74
CA VAL A 188 -11.12 -3.41 10.77
C VAL A 188 -10.71 -4.05 9.44
N PHE A 189 -9.52 -3.77 8.93
CA PHE A 189 -9.06 -4.27 7.63
C PHE A 189 -8.92 -5.80 7.59
N ILE A 190 -8.40 -6.42 8.66
CA ILE A 190 -8.17 -7.87 8.74
C ILE A 190 -9.42 -8.67 9.13
N THR A 191 -10.54 -8.00 9.46
CA THR A 191 -11.76 -8.69 9.92
C THR A 191 -12.28 -9.66 8.83
N PRO A 192 -12.38 -10.97 9.08
CA PRO A 192 -12.80 -11.93 8.06
C PRO A 192 -14.30 -11.82 7.75
N HIS A 193 -14.67 -11.98 6.47
CA HIS A 193 -16.08 -12.09 6.05
C HIS A 193 -16.56 -13.55 6.09
N THR A 194 -15.65 -14.48 5.84
CA THR A 194 -15.84 -15.92 5.92
C THR A 194 -14.65 -16.51 6.69
N ILE A 195 -14.87 -17.63 7.37
CA ILE A 195 -13.84 -18.34 8.13
C ILE A 195 -13.62 -19.72 7.51
N VAL A 196 -12.44 -20.29 7.68
CA VAL A 196 -12.18 -21.68 7.28
C VAL A 196 -12.89 -22.58 8.27
N MET A 197 -13.79 -23.41 7.76
CA MET A 197 -14.74 -24.19 8.56
C MET A 197 -14.80 -25.61 8.00
N THR A 198 -14.92 -26.58 8.88
CA THR A 198 -15.22 -27.97 8.53
C THR A 198 -16.64 -28.09 7.96
N PRO A 199 -16.95 -29.16 7.20
CA PRO A 199 -18.31 -29.38 6.70
C PRO A 199 -19.37 -29.44 7.82
N ALA A 200 -19.01 -29.95 9.00
CA ALA A 200 -19.88 -30.01 10.16
C ALA A 200 -20.18 -28.61 10.72
N GLU A 201 -19.16 -27.75 10.86
CA GLU A 201 -19.31 -26.37 11.30
C GLU A 201 -20.14 -25.57 10.29
N LEU A 202 -19.87 -25.72 8.99
CA LEU A 202 -20.62 -25.06 7.91
C LEU A 202 -22.12 -25.39 7.99
N LYS A 203 -22.45 -26.67 8.23
CA LYS A 203 -23.82 -27.12 8.43
C LYS A 203 -24.42 -26.52 9.69
N ALA A 204 -23.67 -26.46 10.79
CA ALA A 204 -24.12 -25.89 12.06
C ALA A 204 -24.41 -24.38 11.99
N MET A 205 -23.66 -23.62 11.19
CA MET A 205 -23.89 -22.18 10.99
C MET A 205 -24.97 -21.86 9.95
N GLY A 206 -25.44 -22.85 9.19
CA GLY A 206 -26.47 -22.65 8.17
C GLY A 206 -26.00 -21.89 6.92
N GLY A 207 -24.69 -21.76 6.69
CA GLY A 207 -24.16 -21.07 5.52
C GLY A 207 -22.65 -20.78 5.58
N GLN A 208 -22.08 -20.28 4.46
CA GLN A 208 -20.66 -19.92 4.35
C GLN A 208 -20.28 -18.61 5.06
N GLN A 209 -21.26 -17.76 5.37
CA GLN A 209 -21.02 -16.48 6.05
C GLN A 209 -21.21 -16.66 7.54
N HIS A 210 -20.24 -16.20 8.33
CA HIS A 210 -20.38 -16.23 9.78
C HIS A 210 -21.42 -15.19 10.23
N PRO A 211 -22.42 -15.55 11.08
CA PRO A 211 -23.55 -14.67 11.40
C PRO A 211 -23.18 -13.30 12.01
N VAL A 212 -22.07 -13.25 12.75
CA VAL A 212 -21.55 -12.01 13.38
C VAL A 212 -20.44 -11.38 12.53
N LEU A 213 -19.30 -12.07 12.40
CA LEU A 213 -18.13 -11.60 11.65
C LEU A 213 -18.40 -11.26 10.17
N GLY A 214 -19.31 -11.98 9.49
CA GLY A 214 -19.66 -11.70 8.10
C GLY A 214 -20.17 -10.27 7.90
N ASN A 215 -20.96 -9.77 8.86
CA ASN A 215 -21.47 -8.40 8.81
C ASN A 215 -20.35 -7.36 8.98
N TYR A 216 -19.33 -7.65 9.79
CA TYR A 216 -18.22 -6.72 10.03
C TYR A 216 -17.13 -6.78 8.95
N GLY A 217 -16.92 -7.94 8.33
CA GLY A 217 -15.89 -8.20 7.32
C GLY A 217 -16.20 -7.69 5.91
N VAL A 218 -17.13 -6.75 5.74
CA VAL A 218 -17.57 -6.25 4.44
C VAL A 218 -16.52 -5.36 3.77
N MET A 219 -16.46 -5.40 2.43
CA MET A 219 -15.41 -4.68 1.69
C MET A 219 -15.40 -3.15 1.91
N SER A 220 -16.56 -2.51 2.12
CA SER A 220 -16.62 -1.08 2.41
C SER A 220 -15.93 -0.71 3.72
N ALA A 221 -16.06 -1.56 4.75
CA ALA A 221 -15.45 -1.36 6.05
C ALA A 221 -13.94 -1.62 5.99
N LYS A 222 -13.54 -2.72 5.33
CA LYS A 222 -12.13 -3.03 5.07
C LYS A 222 -11.42 -1.92 4.33
N ASN A 223 -12.05 -1.40 3.28
CA ASN A 223 -11.55 -0.24 2.54
C ASN A 223 -11.39 0.98 3.46
N GLY A 224 -12.32 1.21 4.39
CA GLY A 224 -12.18 2.26 5.39
C GLY A 224 -10.92 2.08 6.25
N GLY A 225 -10.72 0.87 6.78
CA GLY A 225 -9.56 0.52 7.59
C GLY A 225 -8.21 0.76 6.89
N ILE A 226 -8.06 0.25 5.66
CA ILE A 226 -6.81 0.44 4.89
C ILE A 226 -6.60 1.90 4.46
N ASN A 227 -7.66 2.64 4.11
CA ASN A 227 -7.52 4.07 3.76
C ASN A 227 -7.07 4.89 4.99
N MET A 228 -7.52 4.55 6.20
CA MET A 228 -7.02 5.18 7.42
C MET A 228 -5.54 4.86 7.71
N LEU A 229 -5.10 3.62 7.46
CA LEU A 229 -3.67 3.23 7.52
C LEU A 229 -2.82 4.05 6.53
N ILE A 230 -3.32 4.26 5.31
CA ILE A 230 -2.65 5.07 4.30
C ILE A 230 -2.60 6.53 4.73
N ILE A 231 -3.69 7.10 5.26
CA ILE A 231 -3.69 8.47 5.81
C ILE A 231 -2.64 8.63 6.91
N VAL A 232 -2.56 7.68 7.85
CA VAL A 232 -1.53 7.70 8.90
C VAL A 232 -0.13 7.72 8.30
N THR A 233 0.12 6.93 7.26
CA THR A 233 1.40 6.89 6.56
C THR A 233 1.72 8.22 5.87
N ILE A 234 0.73 8.82 5.18
CA ILE A 234 0.87 10.12 4.52
C ILE A 234 1.21 11.22 5.54
N VAL A 235 0.47 11.28 6.67
CA VAL A 235 0.71 12.25 7.74
C VAL A 235 2.10 12.06 8.34
N SER A 236 2.49 10.80 8.60
CA SER A 236 3.83 10.46 9.11
C SER A 236 4.92 10.94 8.16
N PHE A 237 4.70 10.83 6.85
CA PHE A 237 5.63 11.30 5.83
C PHE A 237 5.71 12.83 5.76
N ILE A 238 4.58 13.54 5.84
CA ILE A 238 4.55 15.00 5.94
C ILE A 238 5.31 15.48 7.19
N TRP A 239 5.12 14.82 8.33
CA TRP A 239 5.81 15.15 9.57
C TRP A 239 7.31 14.87 9.47
N TYR A 240 7.70 13.78 8.84
CA TYR A 240 9.10 13.48 8.53
C TYR A 240 9.75 14.59 7.70
N GLN A 241 9.11 15.04 6.61
CA GLN A 241 9.63 16.15 5.78
C GLN A 241 9.76 17.45 6.57
N ARG A 242 8.93 17.63 7.60
CA ARG A 242 8.98 18.76 8.52
C ARG A 242 9.88 18.52 9.73
N GLY A 243 10.52 17.36 9.86
CA GLY A 243 11.19 16.94 11.09
C GLY A 243 12.18 17.98 11.59
N ASN A 244 13.15 18.33 10.74
CA ASN A 244 14.15 19.36 11.02
C ASN A 244 13.89 20.71 10.32
N LEU A 245 12.71 20.88 9.70
CA LEU A 245 12.34 22.08 8.94
C LEU A 245 11.17 22.82 9.59
N ILE A 246 11.32 24.12 9.81
CA ILE A 246 10.28 24.99 10.37
C ILE A 246 9.77 25.92 9.27
N PRO A 247 8.49 25.81 8.85
CA PRO A 247 7.91 26.67 7.84
C PRO A 247 8.07 28.17 8.18
N ALA A 248 8.64 28.93 7.24
CA ALA A 248 8.90 30.37 7.39
C ALA A 248 7.95 31.25 6.57
N VAL A 249 7.13 30.66 5.71
CA VAL A 249 6.15 31.38 4.88
C VAL A 249 5.14 32.16 5.73
N LYS A 250 4.72 33.35 5.25
CA LYS A 250 3.79 34.23 5.97
C LYS A 250 2.44 33.57 6.28
N TRP A 251 1.96 32.71 5.39
CA TRP A 251 0.69 32.00 5.51
C TRP A 251 0.78 30.65 6.25
N LYS A 252 1.87 30.39 6.99
CA LYS A 252 2.10 29.09 7.65
C LYS A 252 0.96 28.66 8.59
N LEU A 253 0.32 29.61 9.27
CA LEU A 253 -0.79 29.33 10.17
C LEU A 253 -2.00 28.81 9.39
N PHE A 254 -2.41 29.55 8.36
CA PHE A 254 -3.49 29.15 7.46
C PHE A 254 -3.20 27.79 6.82
N GLY A 255 -2.00 27.59 6.27
CA GLY A 255 -1.62 26.32 5.65
C GLY A 255 -1.70 25.13 6.60
N ASN A 256 -1.25 25.30 7.85
CA ASN A 256 -1.34 24.26 8.88
C ASN A 256 -2.79 23.94 9.25
N ILE A 257 -3.62 24.97 9.49
CA ILE A 257 -5.05 24.79 9.82
C ILE A 257 -5.75 24.08 8.66
N PHE A 258 -5.54 24.56 7.43
CA PHE A 258 -6.13 23.97 6.23
C PHE A 258 -5.74 22.50 6.06
N MET A 259 -4.45 22.15 6.18
CA MET A 259 -3.99 20.77 6.11
C MET A 259 -4.65 19.89 7.18
N THR A 260 -4.68 20.36 8.43
CA THR A 260 -5.30 19.61 9.54
C THR A 260 -6.79 19.40 9.28
N CYS A 261 -7.53 20.45 8.92
CA CYS A 261 -8.96 20.34 8.57
C CYS A 261 -9.16 19.38 7.39
N PHE A 262 -8.31 19.43 6.37
CA PHE A 262 -8.42 18.56 5.20
C PHE A 262 -8.26 17.07 5.56
N PHE A 263 -7.24 16.72 6.36
CA PHE A 263 -7.06 15.35 6.84
C PHE A 263 -8.19 14.89 7.77
N VAL A 264 -8.70 15.77 8.63
CA VAL A 264 -9.82 15.44 9.54
C VAL A 264 -11.09 15.19 8.74
N VAL A 265 -11.47 16.10 7.84
CA VAL A 265 -12.66 15.94 6.99
C VAL A 265 -12.53 14.71 6.09
N GLY A 266 -11.35 14.48 5.50
CA GLY A 266 -11.09 13.28 4.70
C GLY A 266 -11.25 12.00 5.51
N SER A 267 -10.71 11.96 6.73
CA SER A 267 -10.84 10.81 7.64
C SER A 267 -12.29 10.58 8.04
N LEU A 268 -13.03 11.63 8.39
CA LEU A 268 -14.46 11.55 8.72
C LEU A 268 -15.28 11.04 7.55
N ASN A 269 -15.00 11.49 6.32
CA ASN A 269 -15.66 10.99 5.12
C ASN A 269 -15.39 9.50 4.89
N ILE A 270 -14.15 9.04 5.05
CA ILE A 270 -13.78 7.62 4.90
C ILE A 270 -14.50 6.77 5.95
N ILE A 271 -14.48 7.19 7.21
CA ILE A 271 -15.16 6.50 8.31
C ILE A 271 -16.68 6.46 8.08
N TRP A 272 -17.27 7.58 7.66
CA TRP A 272 -18.68 7.64 7.34
C TRP A 272 -19.07 6.69 6.21
N LEU A 273 -18.32 6.67 5.10
CA LEU A 273 -18.56 5.75 3.99
C LEU A 273 -18.38 4.29 4.38
N ALA A 274 -17.43 3.99 5.27
CA ALA A 274 -17.22 2.66 5.81
C ALA A 274 -18.45 2.18 6.63
N ILE A 275 -18.97 3.04 7.51
CA ILE A 275 -20.14 2.77 8.35
C ILE A 275 -21.41 2.69 7.50
N TYR A 276 -21.64 3.65 6.61
CA TYR A 276 -22.79 3.69 5.70
C TYR A 276 -22.88 2.41 4.85
N GLY A 277 -21.73 1.84 4.48
CA GLY A 277 -21.65 0.57 3.77
C GLY A 277 -22.40 -0.58 4.44
N TYR A 278 -22.50 -0.62 5.77
CA TYR A 278 -23.24 -1.67 6.48
C TYR A 278 -24.75 -1.63 6.22
N PHE A 279 -25.31 -0.46 5.89
CA PHE A 279 -26.74 -0.23 5.77
C PHE A 279 -27.27 -0.32 4.33
N ILE A 280 -26.39 -0.53 3.35
CA ILE A 280 -26.79 -0.60 1.93
C ILE A 280 -26.60 -2.00 1.32
N PRO A 281 -27.35 -2.33 0.25
CA PRO A 281 -27.21 -3.58 -0.48
C PRO A 281 -25.79 -3.80 -1.03
N ALA A 282 -25.36 -5.07 -1.07
CA ALA A 282 -24.00 -5.45 -1.44
C ALA A 282 -23.59 -5.03 -2.87
N ASN A 283 -24.52 -5.04 -3.82
CA ASN A 283 -24.30 -4.61 -5.20
C ASN A 283 -23.95 -3.11 -5.32
N VAL A 284 -24.52 -2.27 -4.46
CA VAL A 284 -24.22 -0.82 -4.41
C VAL A 284 -22.97 -0.55 -3.55
N ARG A 285 -22.78 -1.34 -2.48
CA ARG A 285 -21.68 -1.22 -1.53
C ARG A 285 -20.29 -1.22 -2.17
N ILE A 286 -20.09 -2.02 -3.22
CA ILE A 286 -18.82 -2.13 -3.94
C ILE A 286 -18.40 -0.77 -4.53
N GLY A 287 -19.36 0.07 -4.92
CA GLY A 287 -19.10 1.40 -5.46
C GLY A 287 -18.53 2.39 -4.44
N LEU A 288 -18.74 2.17 -3.13
CA LEU A 288 -18.24 3.07 -2.07
C LEU A 288 -16.72 3.09 -1.96
N SER A 289 -16.01 2.14 -2.56
CA SER A 289 -14.54 2.18 -2.60
C SER A 289 -14.03 3.41 -3.33
N VAL A 290 -14.65 3.78 -4.46
CA VAL A 290 -14.20 4.89 -5.32
C VAL A 290 -14.12 6.22 -4.54
N PRO A 291 -15.18 6.68 -3.84
CA PRO A 291 -15.11 7.91 -3.06
C PRO A 291 -14.14 7.81 -1.85
N GLN A 292 -13.99 6.64 -1.22
CA GLN A 292 -12.98 6.46 -0.16
C GLN A 292 -11.55 6.62 -0.70
N VAL A 293 -11.25 5.97 -1.83
CA VAL A 293 -9.96 6.06 -2.52
C VAL A 293 -9.71 7.50 -2.99
N ALA A 294 -10.70 8.13 -3.61
CA ALA A 294 -10.60 9.51 -4.08
C ALA A 294 -10.25 10.45 -2.91
N THR A 295 -10.88 10.27 -1.75
CA THR A 295 -10.59 11.07 -0.55
C THR A 295 -9.13 10.92 -0.10
N THR A 296 -8.64 9.67 0.00
CA THR A 296 -7.26 9.40 0.39
C THR A 296 -6.25 9.95 -0.63
N MET A 297 -6.55 9.81 -1.92
CA MET A 297 -5.71 10.36 -3.00
C MET A 297 -5.73 11.88 -3.04
N SER A 298 -6.86 12.53 -2.77
CA SER A 298 -6.89 13.99 -2.59
C SER A 298 -6.02 14.42 -1.41
N CYS A 299 -6.02 13.67 -0.29
CA CYS A 299 -5.13 13.96 0.84
C CYS A 299 -3.66 13.88 0.42
N LEU A 300 -3.26 12.85 -0.32
CA LEU A 300 -1.88 12.74 -0.83
C LEU A 300 -1.54 13.85 -1.83
N LEU A 301 -2.32 13.94 -2.92
CA LEU A 301 -2.01 14.75 -4.10
C LEU A 301 -2.17 16.25 -3.87
N LEU A 302 -3.00 16.67 -2.92
CA LEU A 302 -3.15 18.10 -2.58
C LEU A 302 -2.27 18.50 -1.40
N MET A 303 -2.17 17.67 -0.35
CA MET A 303 -1.44 18.07 0.86
C MET A 303 0.07 17.91 0.70
N MET A 304 0.58 17.00 -0.13
CA MET A 304 2.02 16.91 -0.37
C MET A 304 2.58 18.15 -1.11
N PRO A 305 2.01 18.60 -2.25
CA PRO A 305 2.46 19.84 -2.88
C PRO A 305 2.29 21.06 -1.97
N LEU A 306 1.18 21.14 -1.23
CA LEU A 306 0.99 22.21 -0.25
C LEU A 306 2.07 22.18 0.82
N ASN A 307 2.42 21.01 1.34
CA ASN A 307 3.50 20.84 2.29
C ASN A 307 4.83 21.34 1.73
N LEU A 308 5.19 20.91 0.52
CA LEU A 308 6.42 21.33 -0.15
C LEU A 308 6.44 22.86 -0.39
N ALA A 309 5.30 23.46 -0.74
CA ALA A 309 5.17 24.91 -0.87
C ALA A 309 5.36 25.64 0.47
N MET A 310 4.86 25.08 1.58
CA MET A 310 5.08 25.62 2.92
C MET A 310 6.53 25.53 3.39
N LEU A 311 7.29 24.57 2.88
CA LEU A 311 8.69 24.35 3.21
C LEU A 311 9.66 25.27 2.43
N LYS A 312 9.16 26.08 1.49
CA LYS A 312 9.99 27.07 0.78
C LYS A 312 10.55 28.09 1.76
N GLY A 313 11.87 28.21 1.81
CA GLY A 313 12.59 29.09 2.73
C GLY A 313 12.47 28.69 4.20
N ALA A 314 12.11 27.43 4.50
CA ALA A 314 12.00 26.94 5.87
C ALA A 314 13.31 27.10 6.63
N LYS A 315 13.20 27.44 7.93
CA LYS A 315 14.35 27.47 8.83
C LYS A 315 14.74 26.05 9.19
N VAL A 316 16.02 25.73 9.09
CA VAL A 316 16.56 24.44 9.51
C VAL A 316 16.81 24.48 11.01
N ALA A 317 16.14 23.62 11.78
CA ALA A 317 16.32 23.53 13.22
C ALA A 317 17.67 22.92 13.61
N GLY A 318 18.21 22.05 12.75
CA GLY A 318 19.56 21.49 12.86
C GLY A 318 19.85 20.47 11.74
N PRO A 319 21.12 20.09 11.56
CA PRO A 319 21.49 19.05 10.61
C PRO A 319 20.96 17.69 11.07
N ILE A 320 20.58 16.86 10.09
CA ILE A 320 20.17 15.48 10.33
C ILE A 320 21.38 14.69 10.84
N GLN A 321 21.21 14.00 11.97
CA GLN A 321 22.25 13.20 12.61
C GLN A 321 22.29 11.78 12.01
N TRP A 322 22.76 11.66 10.76
CA TRP A 322 22.87 10.37 10.08
C TRP A 322 23.70 9.38 10.88
N GLY A 323 23.27 8.12 10.90
CA GLY A 323 23.94 7.06 11.65
C GLY A 323 23.48 6.94 13.11
N LYS A 324 22.77 7.94 13.66
CA LYS A 324 22.22 7.95 15.03
C LYS A 324 20.79 7.38 15.06
N MET A 325 20.58 6.22 14.44
CA MET A 325 19.31 5.49 14.47
C MET A 325 19.38 4.30 15.44
N PRO A 326 18.29 3.97 16.15
CA PRO A 326 18.23 2.78 16.98
C PRO A 326 18.15 1.51 16.12
N ALA A 327 18.72 0.39 16.57
CA ALA A 327 18.72 -0.89 15.82
C ALA A 327 17.31 -1.33 15.36
N ARG A 328 16.28 -1.04 16.16
CA ARG A 328 14.87 -1.34 15.85
C ARG A 328 14.35 -0.70 14.56
N SER A 329 14.90 0.43 14.10
CA SER A 329 14.53 0.98 12.80
C SER A 329 15.03 0.11 11.65
N GLN A 330 16.20 -0.51 11.83
CA GLN A 330 16.80 -1.38 10.81
C GLN A 330 16.03 -2.69 10.71
N TYR A 331 15.56 -3.25 11.84
CA TYR A 331 14.64 -4.38 11.83
C TYR A 331 13.33 -4.07 11.11
N ALA A 332 12.82 -2.84 11.19
CA ALA A 332 11.63 -2.43 10.44
C ALA A 332 11.88 -2.41 8.91
N LEU A 333 13.06 -1.99 8.46
CA LEU A 333 13.43 -2.03 7.04
C LEU A 333 13.61 -3.48 6.53
N ILE A 334 14.18 -4.36 7.35
CA ILE A 334 14.30 -5.79 7.03
C ILE A 334 12.89 -6.41 6.97
N ALA A 335 12.04 -6.14 7.96
CA ALA A 335 10.66 -6.61 8.00
C ALA A 335 9.89 -6.18 6.75
N LEU A 336 10.04 -4.93 6.31
CA LEU A 336 9.41 -4.43 5.08
C LEU A 336 9.76 -5.28 3.85
N ALA A 337 11.04 -5.61 3.66
CA ALA A 337 11.48 -6.45 2.54
C ALA A 337 10.99 -7.90 2.67
N THR A 338 11.01 -8.45 3.89
CA THR A 338 10.48 -9.78 4.18
C THR A 338 8.98 -9.84 3.87
N GLU A 339 8.19 -8.88 4.34
CA GLU A 339 6.75 -8.79 4.10
C GLU A 339 6.43 -8.70 2.60
N PHE A 340 7.14 -7.88 1.82
CA PHE A 340 6.96 -7.87 0.37
C PHE A 340 7.35 -9.20 -0.29
N THR A 341 8.42 -9.85 0.14
CA THR A 341 8.85 -11.15 -0.42
C THR A 341 7.75 -12.20 -0.23
N TRP A 342 7.22 -12.30 1.00
CA TRP A 342 6.11 -13.19 1.31
C TRP A 342 4.85 -12.80 0.53
N MET A 343 4.59 -11.50 0.35
CA MET A 343 3.42 -11.02 -0.40
C MET A 343 3.46 -11.50 -1.84
N MET A 344 4.62 -11.39 -2.48
CA MET A 344 4.82 -11.82 -3.85
C MET A 344 4.66 -13.34 -3.99
N ALA A 345 5.17 -14.12 -3.02
CA ALA A 345 5.00 -15.57 -2.98
C ALA A 345 3.52 -15.97 -2.82
N LEU A 346 2.82 -15.36 -1.86
CA LEU A 346 1.40 -15.59 -1.60
C LEU A 346 0.54 -15.29 -2.83
N MET A 347 0.76 -14.13 -3.47
CA MET A 347 0.02 -13.75 -4.68
C MET A 347 0.38 -14.61 -5.89
N GLY A 348 1.61 -15.13 -5.95
CA GLY A 348 2.03 -16.15 -6.92
C GLY A 348 1.18 -17.41 -6.78
N TYR A 349 1.07 -17.94 -5.56
CA TYR A 349 0.26 -19.11 -5.24
C TYR A 349 -1.23 -18.90 -5.58
N ILE A 350 -1.83 -17.82 -5.08
CA ILE A 350 -3.26 -17.51 -5.34
C ILE A 350 -3.56 -17.48 -6.84
N ARG A 351 -2.71 -16.85 -7.66
CA ARG A 351 -2.91 -16.81 -9.12
C ARG A 351 -2.78 -18.17 -9.78
N SER A 352 -1.84 -19.00 -9.32
CA SER A 352 -1.70 -20.37 -9.86
C SER A 352 -2.88 -21.27 -9.50
N SER A 353 -3.55 -21.03 -8.36
CA SER A 353 -4.69 -21.83 -7.89
C SER A 353 -6.02 -21.50 -8.58
N VAL A 354 -6.09 -20.42 -9.36
CA VAL A 354 -7.32 -19.98 -10.07
C VAL A 354 -7.28 -20.25 -11.58
N ARG A 355 -6.11 -20.66 -12.09
CA ARG A 355 -5.99 -21.30 -13.41
C ARG A 355 -6.56 -22.71 -13.33
#